data_AF-A0A533Y1G3-F1
#
_entry.id   AF-A0A533Y1G3-F1
#
_cell.length_a   1.000
_cell.length_b   1.000
_cell.length_c   1.000
_cell.angle_alpha   90.00
_cell.angle_beta   90.00
_cell.angle_gamma   90.00
#
_symmetry.space_group_name_H-M   'P 1'
#
loop_
_entity.id
_entity.type
_entity.pdbx_description
1 polymer ?
#
loop_
_entity_poly.entity_id
_entity_poly.type
_entity_poly.pdbx_seq_one_letter_code
_entity_poly.pdbx_strand_id
1 'polypeptide(L)'
;LYVTTAKPGHVTVYDNSDPQHPKFLKAIPAAAGAHHLVLSSDERYLFVQNSLLNLLGMSDGSISVIDIAKGEQIASVDTLKNQGFNPNCIVLLPENP
;
A
#
# COMPACT_ATOMS: atom_id res chain seq x y z
N LEU A 1 5.92 11.43 3.11
CA LEU A 1 5.92 10.21 3.95
C LEU A 1 4.61 9.46 3.72
N TYR A 2 4.67 8.14 3.54
CA TYR A 2 3.51 7.26 3.37
C TYR A 2 3.44 6.27 4.52
N VAL A 3 2.27 6.12 5.14
CA VAL A 3 2.04 5.20 6.27
C VAL A 3 0.80 4.38 5.99
N THR A 4 0.84 3.06 6.22
CA THR A 4 -0.33 2.19 6.08
C THR A 4 -1.07 2.05 7.40
N THR A 5 -2.40 1.95 7.34
CA THR A 5 -3.25 1.54 8.46
C THR A 5 -4.05 0.31 8.07
N ALA A 6 -3.97 -0.76 8.87
CA ALA A 6 -4.53 -2.05 8.48
C ALA A 6 -6.07 -2.15 8.60
N LYS A 7 -6.70 -1.40 9.50
CA LYS A 7 -8.15 -1.48 9.74
C LYS A 7 -8.74 -0.14 10.23
N PRO A 8 -9.46 0.62 9.37
CA PRO A 8 -9.69 0.34 7.95
C PRO A 8 -8.42 0.51 7.10
N GLY A 9 -8.34 -0.22 5.99
CA GLY A 9 -7.22 -0.19 5.05
C GLY A 9 -7.01 1.18 4.41
N HIS A 10 -5.89 1.85 4.68
CA HIS A 10 -5.54 3.12 4.04
C HIS A 10 -4.03 3.28 3.89
N VAL A 11 -3.65 4.21 3.00
CA VAL A 11 -2.37 4.91 3.03
C VAL A 11 -2.60 6.36 3.43
N THR A 12 -2.03 6.77 4.56
CA THR A 12 -2.00 8.17 4.97
C THR A 12 -0.73 8.84 4.44
N VAL A 13 -0.92 10.02 3.84
CA VAL A 13 0.14 10.81 3.22
C VAL A 13 0.43 12.01 4.10
N TYR A 14 1.72 12.24 4.36
CA TYR A 14 2.20 13.36 5.15
C TYR A 14 3.24 14.17 4.36
N ASP A 15 3.13 15.49 4.44
CA ASP A 15 4.24 16.39 4.16
C ASP A 15 5.28 16.17 5.27
N ASN A 16 6.50 15.86 4.83
CA ASN A 16 7.63 15.51 5.69
C ASN A 16 8.84 16.40 5.40
N SER A 17 8.60 17.63 4.93
CA SER A 17 9.63 18.66 4.75
C SER A 17 10.28 19.07 6.08
N ASP A 18 9.54 19.03 7.18
CA ASP A 18 10.05 19.02 8.55
C ASP A 18 9.79 17.65 9.20
N PRO A 19 10.80 16.76 9.26
CA PRO A 19 10.63 15.41 9.80
C PRO A 19 10.27 15.34 11.28
N GLN A 20 10.49 16.41 12.06
CA GLN A 20 10.08 16.44 13.48
C GLN A 20 8.59 16.77 13.63
N HIS A 21 7.97 17.34 12.59
CA HIS A 21 6.57 17.78 12.59
C HIS A 21 5.85 17.40 11.29
N PRO A 22 5.71 16.10 10.98
CA PRO A 22 5.02 15.66 9.77
C PRO A 22 3.56 16.12 9.77
N LYS A 23 3.10 16.69 8.64
CA LYS A 23 1.75 17.25 8.51
C LYS A 23 0.89 16.32 7.67
N PHE A 24 -0.22 15.86 8.24
CA PHE A 24 -1.20 15.06 7.51
C PHE A 24 -1.74 15.82 6.30
N LEU A 25 -1.77 15.17 5.14
CA LEU A 25 -2.31 15.74 3.90
C LEU A 25 -3.62 15.06 3.50
N LYS A 26 -3.61 13.73 3.42
CA LYS A 26 -4.76 12.93 2.97
C LYS A 26 -4.66 11.47 3.40
N ALA A 27 -5.80 10.80 3.41
CA ALA A 27 -5.89 9.35 3.49
C ALA A 27 -6.41 8.81 2.15
N ILE A 28 -5.69 7.87 1.56
CA ILE A 28 -6.06 7.20 0.32
C ILE A 28 -6.56 5.81 0.70
N PRO A 29 -7.76 5.39 0.28
CA PRO A 29 -8.27 4.06 0.54
C PRO A 29 -7.32 2.97 0.03
N ALA A 30 -7.21 1.89 0.80
CA ALA A 30 -6.60 0.62 0.42
C ALA A 30 -7.49 -0.52 0.95
N ALA A 31 -7.17 -1.78 0.65
CA ALA A 31 -7.94 -2.89 1.23
C ALA A 31 -7.53 -3.15 2.70
N ALA A 32 -8.41 -3.81 3.46
CA ALA A 32 -8.11 -4.16 4.85
C ALA A 32 -6.88 -5.08 4.93
N GLY A 33 -6.02 -4.82 5.92
CA GLY A 33 -4.73 -5.49 6.04
C GLY A 33 -3.56 -4.78 5.36
N ALA A 34 -3.75 -3.56 4.85
CA ALA A 34 -2.65 -2.73 4.34
C ALA A 34 -1.48 -2.72 5.33
N HIS A 35 -0.31 -3.19 4.89
CA HIS A 35 0.84 -3.37 5.76
C HIS A 35 2.14 -2.99 5.05
N HIS A 36 2.64 -3.81 4.11
CA HIS A 36 3.83 -3.46 3.33
C HIS A 36 3.49 -2.58 2.13
N LEU A 37 4.37 -1.64 1.80
CA LEU A 37 4.23 -0.76 0.63
C LEU A 37 5.56 -0.58 -0.09
N VAL A 38 5.51 -0.34 -1.39
CA VAL A 38 6.70 -0.03 -2.21
C VAL A 38 6.35 0.95 -3.32
N LEU A 39 7.25 1.90 -3.58
CA LEU A 39 7.15 2.86 -4.69
C LEU A 39 7.71 2.26 -5.97
N SER A 40 7.07 2.51 -7.11
CA SER A 40 7.66 2.22 -8.42
C SER A 40 9.00 2.97 -8.60
N SER A 41 9.86 2.48 -9.49
CA SER A 41 11.18 3.07 -9.78
C SER A 41 11.11 4.53 -10.22
N ASP A 42 10.02 4.91 -10.90
CA ASP A 42 9.72 6.28 -11.33
C ASP A 42 8.88 7.09 -10.33
N GLU A 43 8.61 6.52 -9.15
CA GLU A 43 7.83 7.09 -8.06
C GLU A 43 6.39 7.54 -8.43
N ARG A 44 5.84 7.05 -9.54
CA ARG A 44 4.47 7.38 -9.96
C ARG A 44 3.41 6.57 -9.21
N TYR A 45 3.73 5.33 -8.87
CA TYR A 45 2.80 4.40 -8.27
C TYR A 45 3.28 3.91 -6.92
N LEU A 46 2.32 3.74 -6.00
CA LEU A 46 2.53 3.04 -4.75
C LEU A 46 1.76 1.72 -4.78
N PHE A 47 2.47 0.62 -4.53
CA PHE A 47 1.89 -0.71 -4.39
C PHE A 47 1.76 -1.02 -2.90
N VAL A 48 0.57 -1.42 -2.46
CA VAL A 48 0.28 -1.70 -1.06
C VAL A 48 -0.23 -3.11 -0.93
N GLN A 49 0.50 -3.95 -0.22
CA GLN A 49 0.10 -5.32 0.09
C GLN A 49 -0.93 -5.31 1.24
N ASN A 50 -2.05 -6.01 1.04
CA ASN A 50 -3.20 -5.99 1.96
C ASN A 50 -3.39 -7.34 2.68
N SER A 51 -2.43 -7.71 3.53
CA SER A 51 -2.56 -8.79 4.51
C SER A 51 -1.67 -8.55 5.72
N LEU A 52 -2.26 -8.41 6.91
CA LEU A 52 -1.54 -8.27 8.16
C LEU A 52 -1.65 -9.58 8.94
N LEU A 53 -0.57 -10.37 8.92
CA LEU A 53 -0.41 -11.59 9.72
C LEU A 53 -1.58 -12.60 9.60
N ASN A 54 -2.32 -12.57 8.48
CA ASN A 54 -3.54 -13.35 8.25
C ASN A 54 -4.62 -13.18 9.33
N LEU A 55 -4.67 -12.02 9.99
CA LEU A 55 -5.67 -11.72 11.01
C LEU A 55 -7.07 -11.62 10.40
N LEU A 56 -8.08 -12.06 11.15
CA LEU A 56 -9.48 -12.03 10.70
C LEU A 56 -9.92 -10.60 10.36
N GLY A 57 -10.36 -10.41 9.11
CA GLY A 57 -10.76 -9.09 8.59
C GLY A 57 -9.59 -8.14 8.27
N MET A 58 -8.35 -8.64 8.21
CA MET A 58 -7.16 -7.92 7.76
C MET A 58 -6.29 -8.79 6.83
N SER A 59 -6.90 -9.76 6.16
CA SER A 59 -6.22 -10.71 5.26
C SER A 59 -6.87 -10.67 3.88
N ASP A 60 -7.03 -9.47 3.31
CA ASP A 60 -7.71 -9.30 2.03
C ASP A 60 -6.98 -10.01 0.88
N GLY A 61 -5.65 -10.01 0.90
CA GLY A 61 -4.78 -10.70 -0.05
C GLY A 61 -4.53 -9.97 -1.37
N SER A 62 -5.21 -8.85 -1.62
CA SER A 62 -4.94 -8.00 -2.79
C SER A 62 -3.65 -7.19 -2.63
N ILE A 63 -3.20 -6.62 -3.74
CA ILE A 63 -2.27 -5.50 -3.74
C ILE A 63 -2.98 -4.28 -4.35
N SER A 64 -3.16 -3.21 -3.57
CA SER A 64 -3.69 -1.95 -4.07
C SER A 64 -2.65 -1.21 -4.90
N VAL A 65 -3.05 -0.63 -6.03
CA VAL A 65 -2.20 0.24 -6.86
C VAL A 65 -2.73 1.66 -6.75
N ILE A 66 -1.89 2.55 -6.22
CA ILE A 66 -2.22 3.96 -5.99
C ILE A 66 -1.40 4.83 -6.95
N ASP A 67 -2.09 5.70 -7.70
CA ASP A 67 -1.47 6.79 -8.45
C ASP A 67 -1.19 7.94 -7.49
N ILE A 68 0.07 8.31 -7.31
CA ILE A 68 0.48 9.28 -6.30
C ILE A 68 0.12 10.71 -6.70
N ALA A 69 0.22 11.02 -7.99
CA ALA A 69 -0.08 12.36 -8.49
C ALA A 69 -1.57 12.67 -8.35
N LYS A 70 -2.44 11.68 -8.59
CA LYS A 70 -3.88 11.78 -8.31
C LYS A 70 -4.17 11.61 -6.82
N GLY A 71 -3.35 10.81 -6.15
CA GLY A 71 -3.55 10.31 -4.80
C GLY A 71 -4.84 9.52 -4.67
N GLU A 72 -5.04 8.59 -5.59
CA GLU A 72 -6.22 7.74 -5.68
C GLU A 72 -5.78 6.29 -5.90
N GLN A 73 -6.53 5.33 -5.36
CA GLN A 73 -6.39 3.95 -5.76
C GLN A 73 -6.97 3.78 -7.18
N ILE A 74 -6.12 3.39 -8.12
CA ILE A 74 -6.51 3.27 -9.54
C ILE A 74 -6.70 1.82 -9.98
N ALA A 75 -6.17 0.84 -9.25
CA ALA A 75 -6.33 -0.58 -9.56
C ALA A 75 -6.13 -1.48 -8.33
N SER A 76 -6.37 -2.78 -8.53
CA SER A 76 -6.06 -3.86 -7.59
C SER A 76 -5.44 -5.03 -8.35
N VAL A 77 -4.42 -5.67 -7.76
CA VAL A 77 -3.87 -6.93 -8.24
C VAL A 77 -4.40 -8.05 -7.35
N ASP A 78 -5.31 -8.85 -7.89
CA ASP A 78 -6.03 -9.88 -7.14
C ASP A 78 -5.60 -11.32 -7.51
N THR A 79 -4.57 -11.47 -8.35
CA THR A 79 -4.17 -12.78 -8.91
C THR A 79 -3.93 -13.86 -7.85
N LEU A 80 -3.22 -13.54 -6.76
CA LEU A 80 -2.96 -14.48 -5.66
C LEU A 80 -4.18 -14.63 -4.73
N LYS A 81 -4.86 -13.53 -4.43
CA LYS A 81 -6.12 -13.51 -3.67
C LYS A 81 -7.17 -14.44 -4.28
N ASN A 82 -7.36 -14.38 -5.58
CA ASN A 82 -8.34 -15.19 -6.32
C ASN A 82 -8.00 -16.69 -6.31
N GLN A 83 -6.77 -17.05 -5.95
CA GLN A 83 -6.33 -18.42 -5.73
C GLN A 83 -6.36 -18.84 -4.25
N GLY A 84 -6.85 -17.97 -3.35
CA GLY A 84 -6.90 -18.21 -1.91
C GLY A 84 -5.60 -17.94 -1.18
N PHE A 85 -4.63 -17.28 -1.82
CA PHE A 85 -3.35 -16.93 -1.20
C PHE A 85 -3.36 -15.50 -0.63
N ASN A 86 -2.61 -15.30 0.45
CA ASN A 86 -2.38 -14.00 1.05
C ASN A 86 -0.88 -13.66 0.99
N PRO A 87 -0.43 -12.87 -0.01
CA PRO A 87 0.95 -12.41 -0.06
C PRO A 87 1.27 -11.63 1.23
N ASN A 88 2.37 -11.95 1.89
CA ASN A 88 2.75 -11.32 3.16
C ASN A 88 3.64 -10.09 2.94
N CYS A 89 4.61 -10.17 2.03
CA CYS A 89 5.56 -9.09 1.76
C CYS A 89 5.67 -8.82 0.26
N ILE A 90 5.91 -7.56 -0.08
CA ILE A 90 6.22 -7.11 -1.43
C ILE A 90 7.53 -6.33 -1.40
N VAL A 91 8.40 -6.64 -2.35
CA VAL A 91 9.63 -5.90 -2.64
C VAL A 91 9.72 -5.72 -4.14
N LEU A 92 10.21 -4.57 -4.61
CA LEU A 92 10.56 -4.41 -6.02
C LEU A 92 11.98 -4.92 -6.23
N LEU A 93 12.14 -5.71 -7.30
CA LEU A 93 13.45 -6.10 -7.78
C LEU A 93 14.02 -4.97 -8.64
N PRO A 94 15.36 -4.79 -8.66
CA PRO A 94 15.98 -3.87 -9.60
C PRO A 94 15.67 -4.31 -11.05
N GLU A 95 15.49 -3.34 -11.93
CA GLU A 95 15.20 -3.62 -13.35
C GLU A 95 16.37 -4.32 -14.06
N ASN A 96 17.60 -4.17 -13.53
CA ASN A 96 18.80 -4.86 -14.00
C ASN A 96 19.55 -5.49 -12.81
N PRO A 97 19.93 -6.78 -12.88
CA PRO A 97 20.65 -7.50 -11.83
C PRO A 97 22.12 -7.07 -11.67
#